data_AF-A0A378JVM2-F1
#
_entry.id   AF-A0A378JVM2-F1
#
_cell.length_a   1.000
_cell.length_b   1.000
_cell.length_c   1.000
_cell.angle_alpha   90.00
_cell.angle_beta   90.00
_cell.angle_gamma   90.00
#
_symmetry.space_group_name_H-M   'P 1'
#
loop_
_entity.id
_entity.type
_entity.pdbx_description
1 polymer ?
#
loop_
_entity_poly.entity_id
_entity_poly.type
_entity_poly.pdbx_seq_one_letter_code
_entity_poly.pdbx_strand_id
1 'polypeptide(L)'
;MPQWLTDCLGAMTMNPYTSTTGHRNAERVNAGTQLISYTFQKQPYAVIATKLGQCITSFYSLFRADTKIPEKIIHLVQFAIAGAELGIQTALLFNEITCGLSSHQDLCMAALYLEVLYDGTLGAGWLPSEFSKQPYDPVAVPGAAV
;
A
#
# COMPACT_ATOMS: atom_id res chain seq x y z
N MET A 1 -36.63 -15.63 3.98
CA MET A 1 -35.45 -15.22 3.19
C MET A 1 -34.56 -16.44 3.03
N PRO A 2 -33.97 -16.72 1.85
CA PRO A 2 -33.18 -17.94 1.64
C PRO A 2 -31.93 -17.96 2.52
N GLN A 3 -31.60 -19.10 3.14
CA GLN A 3 -30.48 -19.25 4.08
C GLN A 3 -29.14 -18.79 3.49
N TRP A 4 -28.87 -19.15 2.22
CA TRP A 4 -27.66 -18.77 1.50
C TRP A 4 -27.52 -17.25 1.32
N LEU A 5 -28.63 -16.51 1.20
CA LEU A 5 -28.61 -15.06 1.04
C LEU A 5 -28.26 -14.39 2.37
N THR A 6 -28.81 -14.89 3.48
CA THR A 6 -28.47 -14.45 4.84
C THR A 6 -27.05 -14.81 5.23
N ASP A 7 -26.51 -15.95 4.80
CA ASP A 7 -25.12 -16.32 5.05
C ASP A 7 -24.16 -15.47 4.22
N CYS A 8 -24.52 -15.15 2.98
CA CYS A 8 -23.73 -14.27 2.12
C CYS A 8 -23.78 -12.81 2.60
N LEU A 9 -24.95 -12.31 3.01
CA LEU A 9 -25.10 -10.98 3.61
C LEU A 9 -24.49 -10.91 5.01
N GLY A 10 -24.53 -12.01 5.76
CA GLY A 10 -23.84 -12.21 7.03
C GLY A 10 -22.34 -12.21 6.89
N ALA A 11 -21.79 -12.83 5.84
CA ALA A 11 -20.38 -12.73 5.47
C ALA A 11 -19.99 -11.33 4.96
N MET A 12 -20.96 -10.58 4.42
CA MET A 12 -20.83 -9.15 4.11
C MET A 12 -21.01 -8.25 5.34
N THR A 13 -21.37 -8.78 6.52
CA THR A 13 -21.20 -8.02 7.76
C THR A 13 -19.70 -7.85 7.97
N MET A 14 -19.20 -6.72 7.52
CA MET A 14 -17.83 -6.34 7.77
C MET A 14 -17.67 -6.28 9.28
N ASN A 15 -16.93 -7.22 9.86
CA ASN A 15 -16.35 -7.02 11.17
C ASN A 15 -15.72 -5.61 11.15
N PRO A 16 -15.97 -4.77 12.16
CA PRO A 16 -15.49 -3.40 12.16
C PRO A 16 -14.00 -3.42 11.81
N TYR A 17 -13.67 -2.74 10.71
CA TYR A 17 -12.29 -2.69 10.22
C TYR A 17 -11.44 -2.23 11.39
N THR A 18 -10.45 -3.03 11.79
CA THR A 18 -9.53 -2.72 12.89
C THR A 18 -8.14 -3.05 12.40
N SER A 19 -7.33 -2.03 12.20
CA SER A 19 -5.99 -2.17 11.66
C SER A 19 -5.06 -2.84 12.65
N THR A 20 -4.29 -3.79 12.15
CA THR A 20 -3.13 -4.36 12.82
C THR A 20 -2.02 -3.32 12.93
N THR A 21 -1.13 -3.48 13.91
CA THR A 21 0.04 -2.59 14.05
C THR A 21 1.03 -2.77 12.90
N GLY A 22 1.17 -3.99 12.36
CA GLY A 22 2.00 -4.27 11.19
C GLY A 22 1.55 -3.47 9.96
N HIS A 23 0.25 -3.54 9.62
CA HIS A 23 -0.32 -2.80 8.49
C HIS A 23 -0.13 -1.29 8.65
N ARG A 24 -0.51 -0.73 9.80
CA ARG A 24 -0.38 0.71 10.08
C ARG A 24 1.06 1.23 9.91
N ASN A 25 2.03 0.48 10.41
CA ASN A 25 3.43 0.88 10.31
C ASN A 25 3.92 0.82 8.85
N ALA A 26 3.51 -0.19 8.10
CA ALA A 26 3.81 -0.29 6.67
C ALA A 26 3.17 0.85 5.88
N GLU A 27 1.90 1.17 6.14
CA GLU A 27 1.19 2.27 5.47
C GLU A 27 1.83 3.64 5.77
N ARG A 28 2.28 3.88 7.00
CA ARG A 28 3.03 5.11 7.35
C ARG A 28 4.35 5.22 6.59
N VAL A 29 5.08 4.11 6.46
CA VAL A 29 6.31 4.06 5.67
C VAL A 29 5.98 4.34 4.21
N ASN A 30 5.01 3.63 3.63
CA ASN A 30 4.56 3.83 2.25
C ASN A 30 4.13 5.28 1.98
N ALA A 31 3.39 5.91 2.90
CA ALA A 31 2.97 7.30 2.82
C ALA A 31 4.14 8.27 2.91
N GLY A 32 5.05 8.07 3.87
CA GLY A 32 6.28 8.87 3.97
C GLY A 32 7.13 8.76 2.71
N THR A 33 7.30 7.55 2.19
CA THR A 33 8.03 7.29 0.94
C THR A 33 7.35 7.94 -0.27
N GLN A 34 6.02 7.97 -0.33
CA GLN A 34 5.27 8.63 -1.40
C GLN A 34 5.45 10.16 -1.34
N LEU A 35 5.43 10.76 -0.15
CA LEU A 35 5.72 12.19 0.03
C LEU A 35 7.15 12.56 -0.40
N ILE A 36 8.13 11.71 -0.09
CA ILE A 36 9.50 11.86 -0.58
C ILE A 36 9.50 11.79 -2.12
N SER A 37 8.77 10.84 -2.71
CA SER A 37 8.66 10.69 -4.16
C SER A 37 8.18 11.98 -4.82
N TYR A 38 7.13 12.63 -4.30
CA TYR A 38 6.65 13.92 -4.81
C TYR A 38 7.68 15.03 -4.70
N THR A 39 8.42 15.07 -3.58
CA THR A 39 9.46 16.08 -3.36
C THR A 39 10.58 15.96 -4.40
N PHE A 40 10.87 14.74 -4.85
CA PHE A 40 11.95 14.44 -5.79
C PHE A 40 11.45 13.99 -7.17
N GLN A 41 10.25 14.39 -7.59
CA GLN A 41 9.65 13.98 -8.87
C GLN A 41 10.53 14.30 -10.09
N LYS A 42 11.39 15.32 -10.00
CA LYS A 42 12.33 15.69 -11.08
C LYS A 42 13.61 14.88 -11.09
N GLN A 43 13.88 14.10 -10.05
CA GLN A 43 15.05 13.24 -9.92
C GLN A 43 14.63 11.77 -10.13
N PRO A 44 14.78 11.21 -11.34
CA PRO A 44 14.25 9.87 -11.66
C PRO A 44 14.83 8.77 -10.76
N TYR A 45 16.11 8.89 -10.37
CA TYR A 45 16.76 7.95 -9.45
C TYR A 45 16.13 7.94 -8.05
N ALA A 46 15.65 9.09 -7.57
CA ALA A 46 14.99 9.19 -6.28
C ALA A 46 13.61 8.55 -6.33
N VAL A 47 12.86 8.78 -7.42
CA VAL A 47 11.56 8.13 -7.66
C VAL A 47 11.72 6.60 -7.77
N ILE A 48 12.73 6.11 -8.48
CA ILE A 48 13.03 4.67 -8.55
C ILE A 48 13.30 4.11 -7.15
N ALA A 49 14.10 4.80 -6.34
CA ALA A 49 14.42 4.37 -4.98
C ALA A 49 13.18 4.34 -4.08
N THR A 50 12.29 5.34 -4.18
CA THR A 50 11.04 5.37 -3.39
C THR A 50 10.10 4.24 -3.80
N LYS A 51 9.90 3.98 -5.11
CA LYS A 51 9.06 2.87 -5.57
C LYS A 51 9.63 1.50 -5.17
N LEU A 52 10.95 1.33 -5.19
CA LEU A 52 11.60 0.13 -4.67
C LEU A 52 11.34 -0.05 -3.17
N GLY A 53 11.46 1.02 -2.38
CA GLY A 53 11.14 0.99 -0.95
C GLY A 53 9.69 0.61 -0.66
N GLN A 54 8.75 1.12 -1.45
CA GLN A 54 7.32 0.76 -1.38
C GLN A 54 7.08 -0.70 -1.76
N CYS A 55 7.78 -1.22 -2.77
CA CYS A 55 7.73 -2.64 -3.13
C CYS A 55 8.20 -3.52 -1.97
N ILE A 56 9.36 -3.22 -1.38
CA ILE A 56 9.92 -3.99 -0.26
C ILE A 56 8.98 -3.97 0.94
N THR A 57 8.49 -2.79 1.30
CA THR A 57 7.58 -2.60 2.46
C THR A 57 6.31 -3.39 2.27
N SER A 58 5.67 -3.26 1.10
CA SER A 58 4.40 -3.95 0.81
C SER A 58 4.60 -5.46 0.69
N PHE A 59 5.68 -5.90 0.02
CA PHE A 59 6.02 -7.33 -0.08
C PHE A 59 6.25 -7.96 1.30
N TYR A 60 7.01 -7.31 2.17
CA TYR A 60 7.22 -7.79 3.54
C TYR A 60 5.90 -7.92 4.31
N SER A 61 5.01 -6.93 4.17
CA SER A 61 3.71 -6.92 4.85
C SER A 61 2.76 -8.05 4.41
N LEU A 62 2.91 -8.59 3.20
CA LEU A 62 2.16 -9.77 2.73
C LEU A 62 2.46 -11.02 3.55
N PHE A 63 3.73 -11.20 3.93
CA PHE A 63 4.21 -12.39 4.64
C PHE A 63 4.26 -12.21 6.16
N ARG A 64 3.99 -11.00 6.65
CA ARG A 64 3.83 -10.75 8.08
C ARG A 64 2.71 -11.62 8.66
N ALA A 65 2.96 -12.18 9.84
CA ALA A 65 2.03 -13.09 10.50
C ALA A 65 0.89 -12.35 11.21
N ASP A 66 1.15 -11.12 11.66
CA ASP A 66 0.24 -10.25 12.40
C ASP A 66 -0.68 -9.40 11.50
N THR A 67 -0.52 -9.43 10.17
CA THR A 67 -1.40 -8.72 9.22
C THR A 67 -2.60 -9.57 8.80
N LYS A 68 -3.78 -8.95 8.71
CA LYS A 68 -5.03 -9.64 8.31
C LYS A 68 -5.13 -9.79 6.80
N ILE A 69 -5.96 -10.73 6.34
CA ILE A 69 -6.17 -10.97 4.89
C ILE A 69 -6.56 -9.69 4.13
N PRO A 70 -7.51 -8.84 4.59
CA PRO A 70 -7.85 -7.61 3.87
C PRO A 70 -6.68 -6.63 3.74
N GLU A 71 -5.84 -6.52 4.78
CA GLU A 71 -4.64 -5.67 4.77
C GLU A 71 -3.59 -6.22 3.81
N LYS A 72 -3.43 -7.56 3.76
CA LYS A 72 -2.57 -8.22 2.77
C LYS A 72 -3.05 -7.97 1.35
N ILE A 73 -4.35 -7.95 1.09
CA ILE A 73 -4.88 -7.61 -0.24
C ILE A 73 -4.48 -6.17 -0.62
N ILE A 74 -4.58 -5.22 0.30
CA ILE A 74 -4.13 -3.84 0.07
C ILE A 74 -2.64 -3.80 -0.27
N HIS A 75 -1.80 -4.47 0.52
CA HIS A 75 -0.36 -4.54 0.25
C HIS A 75 -0.03 -5.29 -1.04
N LEU A 76 -0.83 -6.25 -1.47
CA LEU A 76 -0.64 -6.96 -2.74
C LEU A 76 -0.86 -6.01 -3.91
N VAL A 77 -1.92 -5.21 -3.83
CA VAL A 77 -2.25 -4.20 -4.83
C VAL A 77 -1.19 -3.09 -4.84
N GLN A 78 -0.81 -2.56 -3.68
CA GLN A 78 0.27 -1.56 -3.57
C GLN A 78 1.60 -2.09 -4.12
N PHE A 79 1.95 -3.36 -3.82
CA PHE A 79 3.14 -4.01 -4.36
C PHE A 79 3.11 -4.10 -5.89
N ALA A 80 1.98 -4.53 -6.47
CA ALA A 80 1.83 -4.64 -7.91
C ALA A 80 1.92 -3.27 -8.62
N ILE A 81 1.25 -2.25 -8.06
CA ILE A 81 1.28 -0.89 -8.62
C ILE A 81 2.68 -0.30 -8.51
N ALA A 82 3.30 -0.31 -7.32
CA ALA A 82 4.65 0.23 -7.13
C ALA A 82 5.69 -0.53 -7.98
N GLY A 83 5.52 -1.83 -8.17
CA GLY A 83 6.38 -2.64 -9.05
C GLY A 83 6.24 -2.25 -10.51
N ALA A 84 5.01 -1.99 -10.98
CA ALA A 84 4.77 -1.49 -12.32
C ALA A 84 5.35 -0.08 -12.50
N GLU A 85 5.16 0.83 -11.54
CA GLU A 85 5.77 2.16 -11.56
C GLU A 85 7.30 2.08 -11.58
N LEU A 86 7.90 1.22 -10.75
CA LEU A 86 9.34 1.01 -10.71
C LEU A 86 9.88 0.59 -12.08
N GLY A 87 9.19 -0.34 -12.76
CA GLY A 87 9.52 -0.77 -14.10
C GLY A 87 9.42 0.36 -15.13
N ILE A 88 8.33 1.14 -15.11
CA ILE A 88 8.15 2.27 -16.03
C ILE A 88 9.19 3.36 -15.78
N GLN A 89 9.43 3.75 -14.53
CA GLN A 89 10.41 4.79 -14.20
C GLN A 89 11.84 4.38 -14.59
N THR A 90 12.16 3.09 -14.43
CA THR A 90 13.43 2.52 -14.89
C THR A 90 13.53 2.55 -16.43
N ALA A 91 12.46 2.19 -17.14
CA ALA A 91 12.40 2.26 -18.59
C ALA A 91 12.55 3.70 -19.10
N LEU A 92 11.86 4.67 -18.48
CA LEU A 92 11.97 6.09 -18.81
C LEU A 92 13.41 6.60 -18.60
N LEU A 93 14.06 6.21 -17.50
CA LEU A 93 15.45 6.55 -17.23
C LEU A 93 16.40 6.04 -18.32
N PHE A 94 16.28 4.77 -18.72
CA PHE A 94 17.15 4.18 -19.75
C PHE A 94 16.90 4.72 -21.15
N ASN A 95 15.69 5.21 -21.44
CA ASN A 95 15.36 5.84 -22.73
C ASN A 95 15.55 7.36 -22.71
N GLU A 96 16.03 7.94 -21.61
CA GLU A 96 16.21 9.39 -21.43
C GLU A 96 14.91 10.20 -21.68
N ILE A 97 13.76 9.57 -21.44
CA ILE A 97 12.45 10.18 -21.65
C ILE A 97 12.04 10.95 -20.40
N THR A 98 11.66 12.21 -20.58
CA THR A 98 11.12 13.04 -19.49
C THR A 98 9.62 13.26 -19.68
N CYS A 99 8.85 12.90 -18.65
CA CYS A 99 7.40 13.06 -18.66
C CYS A 99 7.02 14.44 -18.13
N GLY A 100 6.50 15.30 -19.01
CA GLY A 100 5.82 16.54 -18.64
C GLY A 100 4.30 16.34 -18.53
N LEU A 101 3.60 17.28 -17.90
CA LEU A 101 2.14 17.26 -17.74
C LEU A 101 1.36 17.19 -19.07
N SER A 102 1.99 17.62 -20.17
CA SER A 102 1.43 17.61 -21.53
C SER A 102 2.06 16.55 -22.44
N SER A 103 2.84 15.61 -21.90
CA SER A 103 3.42 14.53 -22.69
C SER A 103 2.35 13.50 -23.03
N HIS A 104 2.02 13.39 -24.32
CA HIS A 104 1.08 12.39 -24.85
C HIS A 104 1.71 11.01 -25.06
N GLN A 105 2.87 10.73 -24.46
CA GLN A 105 3.50 9.43 -24.54
C GLN A 105 2.79 8.43 -23.64
N ASP A 106 2.49 7.24 -24.18
CA ASP A 106 1.75 6.19 -23.48
C ASP A 106 2.39 5.81 -22.13
N LEU A 107 3.73 5.79 -22.07
CA LEU A 107 4.47 5.49 -20.84
C LEU A 107 4.28 6.55 -19.76
N CYS A 108 4.20 7.83 -20.13
CA CYS A 108 3.99 8.92 -19.19
C CYS A 108 2.56 8.91 -18.63
N MET A 109 1.57 8.62 -19.48
CA MET A 109 0.19 8.46 -19.04
C MET A 109 0.02 7.23 -18.15
N ALA A 110 0.67 6.10 -18.49
CA ALA A 110 0.67 4.91 -17.66
C ALA A 110 1.31 5.17 -16.29
N ALA A 111 2.44 5.88 -16.23
CA ALA A 111 3.07 6.29 -14.97
C ALA A 111 2.11 7.15 -14.12
N LEU A 112 1.47 8.15 -14.72
CA LEU A 112 0.50 9.00 -14.02
C LEU A 112 -0.69 8.21 -13.48
N TYR A 113 -1.27 7.30 -14.27
CA TYR A 113 -2.39 6.48 -13.81
C TYR A 113 -2.00 5.56 -12.66
N LEU A 114 -0.82 4.94 -12.73
CA LEU A 114 -0.33 4.11 -11.64
C LEU A 114 -0.05 4.92 -10.37
N GLU A 115 0.46 6.14 -10.49
CA GLU A 115 0.68 7.04 -9.34
C GLU A 115 -0.65 7.39 -8.66
N VAL A 116 -1.66 7.79 -9.45
CA VAL A 116 -3.01 8.07 -8.94
C VAL A 116 -3.65 6.83 -8.29
N LEU A 117 -3.48 5.65 -8.90
CA LEU A 117 -3.98 4.40 -8.32
C LEU A 117 -3.25 4.06 -7.02
N TYR A 118 -1.94 4.25 -6.96
CA TYR A 118 -1.15 4.04 -5.77
C TYR A 118 -1.65 4.93 -4.63
N ASP A 119 -1.80 6.24 -4.90
CA ASP A 119 -2.30 7.22 -3.93
C ASP A 119 -3.71 6.90 -3.44
N GLY A 120 -4.59 6.46 -4.34
CA GLY A 120 -5.93 6.01 -3.99
C GLY A 120 -5.91 4.79 -3.06
N THR A 121 -5.06 3.80 -3.36
CA THR A 121 -4.92 2.60 -2.52
C THR A 121 -4.29 2.91 -1.17
N LEU A 122 -3.30 3.81 -1.13
CA LEU A 122 -2.68 4.32 0.08
C LEU A 122 -3.70 5.09 0.93
N GLY A 123 -4.54 5.94 0.33
CA GLY A 123 -5.61 6.65 1.04
C GLY A 123 -6.63 5.68 1.64
N ALA A 124 -7.04 4.65 0.89
CA ALA A 124 -7.98 3.64 1.34
C ALA A 124 -7.41 2.69 2.41
N GLY A 125 -6.11 2.41 2.38
CA GLY A 125 -5.43 1.59 3.39
C GLY A 125 -5.07 2.39 4.63
N TRP A 126 -4.32 3.47 4.46
CA TRP A 126 -3.75 4.24 5.56
C TRP A 126 -4.78 5.00 6.38
N LEU A 127 -5.70 5.75 5.77
CA LEU A 127 -6.60 6.63 6.54
C LEU A 127 -7.49 5.82 7.51
N PRO A 128 -8.23 4.78 7.08
CA PRO A 128 -9.02 3.98 8.01
C PRO A 128 -8.18 3.31 9.09
N SER A 129 -6.93 2.97 8.78
CA SER A 129 -6.00 2.32 9.71
C SER A 129 -5.67 3.18 10.94
N GLU A 130 -5.71 4.51 10.80
CA GLU A 130 -5.45 5.43 11.91
C GLU A 130 -6.67 5.67 12.80
N PHE A 131 -7.88 5.60 12.22
CA PHE A 131 -9.13 5.80 12.96
C PHE A 131 -9.58 4.55 13.70
N SER A 132 -9.29 3.37 13.18
CA SER A 132 -9.72 2.12 13.80
C SER A 132 -8.54 1.17 13.99
N LYS A 133 -8.13 1.05 15.25
CA LYS A 133 -6.97 0.27 15.68
C LYS A 133 -7.45 -0.98 16.40
N GLN A 134 -6.76 -2.10 16.19
CA GLN A 134 -6.96 -3.24 17.07
C GLN A 134 -6.60 -2.87 18.52
N PRO A 135 -7.34 -3.40 19.51
CA PRO A 135 -6.93 -3.34 20.91
C PRO A 135 -5.51 -3.86 21.08
N TYR A 136 -4.74 -3.25 21.97
CA TYR A 136 -3.42 -3.77 22.33
C TYR A 136 -3.61 -5.04 23.15
N ASP A 137 -3.30 -6.20 22.56
CA ASP A 137 -3.13 -7.43 23.34
C ASP A 137 -1.76 -7.34 24.04
N PRO A 138 -1.71 -7.28 25.38
CA PRO A 138 -0.44 -7.30 26.07
C PRO A 138 0.27 -8.62 25.77
N VAL A 139 1.54 -8.52 25.36
CA VAL A 139 2.40 -9.69 25.22
C VAL A 139 2.38 -10.43 26.56
N ALA A 140 1.86 -11.66 26.57
CA ALA A 140 1.88 -12.49 27.77
C ALA A 140 3.34 -12.64 28.21
N VAL A 141 3.70 -11.99 29.31
CA VAL A 141 5.03 -12.15 29.92
C VAL A 141 5.07 -13.59 30.45
N PRO A 142 5.94 -14.47 29.94
CA PRO A 142 6.08 -15.80 30.50
C PRO A 142 6.65 -15.64 31.91
N GLY A 143 5.82 -15.81 32.94
CA GLY A 143 6.26 -15.80 34.34
C GLY A 143 5.52 -14.87 35.32
N ALA A 144 4.51 -14.10 34.91
CA ALA A 144 3.66 -13.38 35.86
C ALA A 144 2.59 -14.32 36.45
N ALA A 145 3.01 -15.21 37.35
CA ALA A 145 2.10 -15.88 38.27
C ALA A 145 1.70 -14.86 39.35
N VAL A 146 0.39 -14.72 39.59
CA VAL A 146 -0.18 -14.16 40.83
C VAL A 146 -0.30 -15.29 41.83
#